data_AF-A0A084D594-F1
#
_entry.id   AF-A0A084D594-F1
#
_cell.length_a   1.000
_cell.length_b   1.000
_cell.length_c   1.000
_cell.angle_alpha   90.00
_cell.angle_beta   90.00
_cell.angle_gamma   90.00
#
_symmetry.space_group_name_H-M   'P 1'
#
loop_
_entity.id
_entity.type
_entity.pdbx_description
1 polymer ?
#
loop_
_entity_poly.entity_id
_entity_poly.type
_entity_poly.pdbx_seq_one_letter_code
_entity_poly.pdbx_strand_id
1 'polypeptide(L)'
;MHRQIVQRGFVEFVASRRDKQRVFYEMKADKFGVESGTWSLWWIREYLRKYCNPSDPKMVFHSFRHTFKDVCRDHGITKEIADALQGHSDGDASSNYGGEFYPLLPLVEAMEKYEVHGVTLPPITR
;
A
#
# COMPACT_ATOMS: atom_id res chain seq x y z
N MET A 1 8.66 -0.69 4.74
CA MET A 1 7.42 -0.12 5.35
C MET A 1 7.62 1.38 5.47
N HIS A 2 6.61 2.19 5.16
CA HIS A 2 6.74 3.65 5.18
C HIS A 2 6.75 4.21 6.62
N ARG A 3 7.58 5.23 6.89
CA ARG A 3 7.77 5.82 8.23
C ARG A 3 6.47 6.29 8.89
N GLN A 4 5.57 6.93 8.12
CA GLN A 4 4.28 7.40 8.65
C GLN A 4 3.38 6.26 9.16
N ILE A 5 3.49 5.06 8.60
CA ILE A 5 2.70 3.90 9.04
C ILE A 5 3.21 3.44 10.41
N VAL A 6 4.52 3.37 10.57
CA VAL A 6 5.16 2.99 11.84
C VAL A 6 4.85 4.03 12.92
N GLN A 7 5.05 5.31 12.64
CA GLN A 7 4.82 6.40 13.60
C GLN A 7 3.36 6.51 14.09
N ARG A 8 2.42 5.96 13.34
CA ARG A 8 0.97 5.98 13.67
C ARG A 8 0.51 4.72 14.39
N GLY A 9 1.44 3.91 14.88
CA GLY A 9 1.11 2.81 15.78
C GLY A 9 0.83 1.48 15.09
N PHE A 10 1.20 1.31 13.81
CA PHE A 10 0.89 0.06 13.10
C PHE A 10 1.59 -1.16 13.73
N VAL A 11 2.81 -0.99 14.25
CA VAL A 11 3.55 -2.09 14.89
C VAL A 11 2.85 -2.53 16.17
N GLU A 12 2.40 -1.57 16.97
CA GLU A 12 1.65 -1.75 18.21
C GLU A 12 0.28 -2.38 17.92
N PHE A 13 -0.40 -1.92 16.87
CA PHE A 13 -1.64 -2.48 16.38
C PHE A 13 -1.49 -3.97 16.01
N VAL A 14 -0.44 -4.33 15.25
CA VAL A 14 -0.14 -5.73 14.92
C VAL A 14 0.19 -6.52 16.18
N ALA A 15 0.98 -5.98 17.10
CA ALA A 15 1.35 -6.64 18.34
C ALA A 15 0.13 -6.92 19.24
N SER A 16 -0.86 -6.02 19.26
CA SER A 16 -2.10 -6.18 20.04
C SER A 16 -3.02 -7.30 19.53
N ARG A 17 -2.73 -7.86 18.34
CA ARG A 17 -3.58 -8.86 17.65
C ARG A 17 -2.87 -10.21 17.47
N ARG A 18 -1.83 -10.48 18.27
CA ARG A 18 -1.07 -11.75 18.18
C ARG A 18 -1.88 -13.00 18.52
N ASP A 19 -2.99 -12.85 19.22
CA ASP A 19 -3.95 -13.93 19.50
C ASP A 19 -4.88 -14.23 18.32
N LYS A 20 -4.86 -13.42 17.26
CA LYS A 20 -5.70 -13.58 16.07
C LYS A 20 -4.91 -14.24 14.93
N GLN A 21 -5.61 -14.99 14.08
CA GLN A 21 -5.01 -15.61 12.89
C GLN A 21 -4.58 -14.60 11.82
N ARG A 22 -5.20 -13.41 11.78
CA ARG A 22 -4.92 -12.36 10.79
C ARG A 22 -4.86 -11.00 11.49
N VAL A 23 -4.01 -10.11 10.98
CA VAL A 23 -3.91 -8.71 11.45
C VAL A 23 -5.26 -8.01 11.30
N PHE A 24 -5.96 -8.19 10.17
CA PHE A 24 -7.27 -7.60 9.91
C PHE A 24 -8.41 -8.64 10.07
N TYR A 25 -8.49 -9.29 11.24
CA TYR A 25 -9.46 -10.36 11.52
C TYR A 25 -10.94 -9.93 11.41
N GLU A 26 -11.23 -8.64 11.42
CA GLU A 26 -12.59 -8.09 11.29
C GLU A 26 -13.07 -8.05 9.83
N MET A 27 -12.17 -8.22 8.86
CA MET A 27 -12.54 -8.34 7.45
C MET A 27 -13.29 -9.65 7.22
N LYS A 28 -14.49 -9.53 6.66
CA LYS A 28 -15.35 -10.67 6.36
C LYS A 28 -15.21 -11.06 4.89
N ALA A 29 -15.02 -12.35 4.66
CA ALA A 29 -15.07 -12.94 3.35
C ALA A 29 -16.46 -12.77 2.72
N ASP A 30 -16.50 -12.65 1.40
CA ASP A 30 -17.73 -12.78 0.64
C ASP A 30 -18.20 -14.25 0.58
N LYS A 31 -19.30 -14.49 -0.14
CA LYS A 31 -19.86 -15.84 -0.33
C LYS A 31 -18.91 -16.84 -1.03
N PHE A 32 -17.81 -16.37 -1.63
CA PHE A 32 -16.79 -17.18 -2.29
C PHE A 32 -15.52 -17.34 -1.45
N GLY A 33 -15.52 -16.86 -0.19
CA GLY A 33 -14.34 -16.89 0.67
C GLY A 33 -13.34 -15.76 0.40
N VAL A 34 -13.67 -14.77 -0.43
CA VAL A 34 -12.77 -13.69 -0.82
C VAL A 34 -13.03 -12.46 0.05
N GLU A 35 -12.04 -12.06 0.85
CA GLU A 35 -12.15 -10.91 1.75
C GLU A 35 -11.92 -9.56 1.03
N SER A 36 -11.12 -9.56 -0.04
CA SER A 36 -10.72 -8.33 -0.74
C SER A 36 -11.87 -7.66 -1.51
N GLY A 37 -12.82 -8.46 -2.03
CA GLY A 37 -13.96 -7.96 -2.80
C GLY A 37 -14.87 -7.06 -1.97
N THR A 38 -15.29 -7.54 -0.80
CA THR A 38 -16.15 -6.81 0.14
C THR A 38 -15.48 -5.51 0.61
N TRP A 39 -14.20 -5.59 0.99
CA TRP A 39 -13.44 -4.43 1.45
C TRP A 39 -13.25 -3.38 0.34
N SER A 40 -12.94 -3.80 -0.89
CA SER A 40 -12.76 -2.89 -2.02
C SER A 40 -14.06 -2.15 -2.36
N LEU A 41 -15.21 -2.85 -2.32
CA LEU A 41 -16.51 -2.22 -2.53
C LEU A 41 -16.84 -1.21 -1.45
N TRP A 42 -16.58 -1.54 -0.17
CA TRP A 42 -16.73 -0.60 0.93
C TRP A 42 -15.83 0.62 0.73
N TRP A 43 -14.55 0.43 0.43
CA TRP A 43 -13.60 1.54 0.25
C TRP A 43 -14.02 2.45 -0.91
N ILE A 44 -14.47 1.88 -2.05
CA ILE A 44 -14.95 2.68 -3.18
C ILE A 44 -16.19 3.49 -2.77
N ARG A 45 -17.22 2.84 -2.20
CA ARG A 45 -18.51 3.47 -1.93
C ARG A 45 -18.48 4.44 -0.75
N GLU A 46 -17.84 4.03 0.34
CA GLU A 46 -17.87 4.73 1.61
C GLU A 46 -16.73 5.73 1.74
N TYR A 47 -15.52 5.39 1.29
CA TYR A 47 -14.37 6.27 1.43
C TYR A 47 -14.15 7.14 0.20
N LEU A 48 -13.87 6.51 -0.95
CA LEU A 48 -13.47 7.23 -2.16
C LEU A 48 -14.60 8.12 -2.72
N ARG A 49 -15.83 7.61 -2.84
CA ARG A 49 -16.93 8.39 -3.43
C ARG A 49 -17.48 9.46 -2.48
N LYS A 50 -17.61 9.17 -1.18
CA LYS A 50 -18.22 10.12 -0.23
C LYS A 50 -17.24 11.17 0.30
N TYR A 51 -16.00 10.80 0.61
CA TYR A 51 -15.04 11.72 1.25
C TYR A 51 -14.02 12.28 0.26
N CYS A 52 -13.46 11.46 -0.63
CA CYS A 52 -12.45 11.96 -1.58
C CYS A 52 -13.08 12.63 -2.81
N ASN A 53 -14.26 12.15 -3.23
CA ASN A 53 -15.05 12.67 -4.35
C ASN A 53 -14.20 13.00 -5.61
N PRO A 54 -13.54 12.01 -6.23
CA PRO A 54 -12.72 12.24 -7.41
C PRO A 54 -13.57 12.72 -8.60
N SER A 55 -12.98 13.57 -9.45
CA SER A 55 -13.64 14.09 -10.66
C SER A 55 -13.95 13.00 -11.70
N ASP A 56 -13.10 11.97 -11.79
CA ASP A 56 -13.33 10.84 -12.69
C ASP A 56 -14.06 9.69 -11.98
N PRO A 57 -15.31 9.34 -12.39
CA PRO A 57 -16.08 8.25 -11.80
C PRO A 57 -15.46 6.86 -12.04
N LYS A 58 -14.49 6.72 -12.94
CA LYS A 58 -13.76 5.47 -13.21
C LYS A 58 -12.64 5.19 -12.19
N MET A 59 -12.28 6.15 -11.33
CA MET A 59 -11.27 5.92 -10.30
C MET A 59 -11.74 4.85 -9.30
N VAL A 60 -10.93 3.81 -9.14
CA VAL A 60 -11.20 2.67 -8.24
C VAL A 60 -10.01 2.41 -7.32
N PHE A 61 -10.11 1.38 -6.47
CA PHE A 61 -9.00 1.02 -5.58
C PHE A 61 -7.69 0.73 -6.32
N HIS A 62 -7.75 0.12 -7.51
CA HIS A 62 -6.55 -0.07 -8.33
C HIS A 62 -5.93 1.24 -8.83
N SER A 63 -6.74 2.28 -9.10
CA SER A 63 -6.25 3.61 -9.45
C SER A 63 -5.40 4.21 -8.32
N PHE A 64 -5.78 3.97 -7.06
CA PHE A 64 -4.96 4.39 -5.91
C PHE A 64 -3.59 3.69 -5.88
N ARG A 65 -3.52 2.41 -6.28
CA ARG A 65 -2.25 1.71 -6.46
C ARG A 65 -1.41 2.29 -7.61
N HIS A 66 -2.02 2.79 -8.67
CA HIS A 66 -1.27 3.48 -9.73
C HIS A 66 -0.67 4.81 -9.25
N THR A 67 -1.38 5.55 -8.40
CA THR A 67 -0.85 6.78 -7.78
C THR A 67 0.49 6.54 -7.08
N PHE A 68 0.68 5.37 -6.44
CA PHE A 68 1.98 5.02 -5.86
C PHE A 68 3.11 5.01 -6.89
N LYS A 69 2.88 4.42 -8.08
CA LYS A 69 3.89 4.42 -9.16
C LYS A 69 4.17 5.83 -9.68
N ASP A 70 3.15 6.65 -9.78
CA ASP A 70 3.30 8.03 -10.25
C ASP A 70 4.15 8.84 -9.27
N VAL A 71 3.84 8.76 -7.97
CA VAL A 71 4.64 9.39 -6.91
C VAL A 71 6.06 8.86 -6.86
N CYS A 72 6.26 7.55 -7.10
CA CYS A 72 7.61 6.99 -7.22
C CYS A 72 8.42 7.66 -8.33
N ARG A 73 7.82 7.90 -9.50
CA ARG A 73 8.51 8.58 -10.62
C ARG A 73 8.89 10.01 -10.25
N ASP A 74 7.99 10.73 -9.58
CA ASP A 74 8.24 12.11 -9.14
C ASP A 74 9.43 12.20 -8.16
N HIS A 75 9.66 11.14 -7.36
CA HIS A 75 10.74 11.08 -6.36
C HIS A 75 11.98 10.32 -6.86
N GLY A 76 12.09 10.04 -8.16
CA GLY A 76 13.23 9.34 -8.74
C GLY A 76 13.40 7.90 -8.26
N ILE A 77 12.35 7.29 -7.72
CA ILE A 77 12.33 5.86 -7.37
C ILE A 77 12.22 5.08 -8.68
N THR A 78 13.22 4.25 -8.96
CA THR A 78 13.29 3.52 -10.23
C THR A 78 12.11 2.55 -10.39
N LYS A 79 11.79 2.22 -11.64
CA LYS A 79 10.72 1.25 -11.94
C LYS A 79 10.95 -0.07 -11.21
N GLU A 80 12.18 -0.57 -11.23
CA GLU A 80 12.61 -1.82 -10.57
C GLU A 80 12.28 -1.81 -9.07
N ILE A 81 12.68 -0.75 -8.36
CA ILE A 81 12.37 -0.60 -6.93
C ILE A 81 10.86 -0.46 -6.70
N ALA A 82 10.16 0.34 -7.51
CA ALA A 82 8.72 0.53 -7.40
C ALA A 82 7.93 -0.77 -7.65
N ASP A 83 8.38 -1.59 -8.60
CA ASP A 83 7.78 -2.89 -8.90
C ASP A 83 8.07 -3.91 -7.79
N ALA A 84 9.28 -3.94 -7.24
CA ALA A 84 9.61 -4.73 -6.07
C ALA A 84 8.75 -4.36 -4.85
N LEU A 85 8.57 -3.06 -4.57
CA LEU A 85 7.70 -2.54 -3.50
C LEU A 85 6.23 -2.93 -3.70
N GLN A 86 5.79 -3.03 -4.95
CA GLN A 86 4.44 -3.41 -5.30
C GLN A 86 4.24 -4.93 -5.41
N GLY A 87 5.31 -5.72 -5.41
CA GLY A 87 5.26 -7.16 -5.61
C GLY A 87 4.94 -7.54 -7.06
N HIS A 88 5.31 -6.71 -8.03
CA HIS A 88 5.29 -7.10 -9.43
C HIS A 88 6.56 -7.87 -9.75
N SER A 89 6.41 -8.96 -10.50
CA SER A 89 7.54 -9.60 -11.16
C SER A 89 7.93 -8.80 -12.39
N ASP A 90 9.22 -8.51 -12.56
CA ASP A 90 9.72 -7.85 -13.77
C ASP A 90 9.67 -8.75 -15.02
N GLY A 91 9.42 -10.07 -14.84
CA GLY A 91 9.20 -11.03 -15.94
C GLY A 91 10.42 -11.30 -16.82
N ASP A 92 11.53 -10.61 -16.56
CA ASP A 92 12.80 -10.77 -17.24
C ASP A 92 13.61 -11.91 -16.61
N ALA A 93 14.34 -12.67 -17.43
CA ALA A 93 15.25 -13.71 -16.95
C ALA A 93 16.31 -13.13 -15.99
N SER A 94 16.67 -11.86 -16.14
CA SER A 94 17.57 -11.13 -15.23
C SER A 94 17.04 -11.07 -13.79
N SER A 95 15.71 -11.06 -13.60
CA SER A 95 15.08 -11.04 -12.26
C SER A 95 15.23 -12.36 -11.49
N ASN A 96 15.65 -13.44 -12.16
CA ASN A 96 16.02 -14.71 -11.52
C ASN A 96 17.50 -14.76 -11.10
N TYR A 97 18.31 -13.75 -11.43
CA TYR A 97 19.71 -13.64 -11.01
C TYR A 97 19.84 -12.68 -9.82
N GLY A 98 20.27 -13.18 -8.68
CA GLY A 98 20.40 -12.40 -7.44
C GLY A 98 19.95 -13.17 -6.21
N GLY A 99 19.69 -12.46 -5.11
CA GLY A 99 19.04 -13.06 -3.93
C GLY A 99 17.59 -13.42 -4.22
N GLU A 100 17.03 -14.34 -3.43
CA GLU A 100 15.62 -14.75 -3.51
C GLU A 100 14.64 -13.56 -3.39
N PHE A 101 15.08 -12.48 -2.76
CA PHE A 101 14.32 -11.25 -2.56
C PHE A 101 15.13 -10.03 -2.98
N TYR A 102 14.41 -8.98 -3.38
CA TYR A 102 15.01 -7.67 -3.62
C TYR A 102 15.73 -7.17 -2.34
N PRO A 103 16.95 -6.59 -2.45
CA PRO A 103 17.68 -6.11 -1.28
C PRO A 103 16.86 -5.12 -0.45
N LEU A 104 16.84 -5.28 0.87
CA LEU A 104 15.98 -4.48 1.75
C LEU A 104 16.37 -3.00 1.79
N LEU A 105 17.67 -2.68 1.78
CA LEU A 105 18.17 -1.31 1.96
C LEU A 105 17.61 -0.34 0.90
N PRO A 106 17.71 -0.61 -0.42
CA PRO A 106 17.10 0.24 -1.44
C PRO A 106 15.58 0.42 -1.29
N LEU A 107 14.86 -0.61 -0.82
CA LEU A 107 13.41 -0.51 -0.58
C LEU A 107 13.10 0.44 0.59
N VAL A 108 13.93 0.41 1.64
CA VAL A 108 13.80 1.31 2.80
C VAL A 108 14.11 2.74 2.38
N GLU A 109 15.23 2.97 1.69
CA GLU A 109 15.60 4.30 1.18
C GLU A 109 14.54 4.89 0.24
N ALA A 110 13.95 4.06 -0.64
CA ALA A 110 12.85 4.48 -1.50
C ALA A 110 11.61 4.86 -0.69
N MET A 111 11.29 4.12 0.38
CA MET A 111 10.19 4.47 1.28
C MET A 111 10.44 5.71 2.13
N GLU A 112 11.69 6.11 2.34
CA GLU A 112 12.02 7.39 2.97
C GLU A 112 11.85 8.57 2.00
N LYS A 113 12.12 8.35 0.72
CA LYS A 113 11.91 9.35 -0.35
C LYS A 113 10.45 9.53 -0.76
N TYR A 114 9.63 8.49 -0.60
CA TYR A 114 8.24 8.52 -1.03
C TYR A 114 7.43 9.56 -0.25
N GLU A 115 6.99 10.64 -0.91
CA GLU A 115 6.14 11.67 -0.30
C GLU A 115 4.99 12.02 -1.24
N VAL A 116 3.75 12.04 -0.72
CA VAL A 116 2.59 12.42 -1.52
C VAL A 116 2.32 13.91 -1.32
N HIS A 117 2.56 14.72 -2.35
CA HIS A 117 2.31 16.16 -2.31
C HIS A 117 0.81 16.47 -2.13
N GLY A 118 0.51 17.58 -1.43
CA GLY A 118 -0.86 18.04 -1.22
C GLY A 118 -1.65 17.26 -0.16
N VAL A 119 -1.02 16.30 0.53
CA VAL A 119 -1.63 15.55 1.63
C VAL A 119 -1.06 16.00 2.97
N THR A 120 -1.92 16.61 3.79
CA THR A 120 -1.59 16.86 5.20
C THR A 120 -2.19 15.75 6.05
N LEU A 121 -1.34 14.94 6.66
CA LEU A 121 -1.82 13.88 7.55
C LEU A 121 -2.26 14.47 8.91
N PRO A 122 -3.30 13.93 9.55
CA PRO A 122 -3.70 14.36 10.89
C PRO A 122 -2.54 14.25 11.89
N PRO A 123 -2.51 15.09 12.95
CA PRO A 123 -1.49 14.99 13.98
C PRO A 123 -1.49 13.59 14.61
N ILE A 124 -0.31 13.14 15.06
CA ILE A 124 -0.19 11.87 15.79
C ILE A 124 -0.70 12.12 17.21
N THR A 125 -1.91 11.67 17.51
CA THR A 125 -2.43 11.64 18.87
C THR A 125 -1.76 10.49 19.61
N ARG A 126 -1.01 10.78 20.68
CA ARG A 126 -0.40 9.79 21.57
C ARG A 126 -1.34 9.43 22.70
#